data_AF-A0A7K3DGT9-F1
#
_entry.id   AF-A0A7K3DGT9-F1
#
_cell.length_a   1.000
_cell.length_b   1.000
_cell.length_c   1.000
_cell.angle_alpha   90.00
_cell.angle_beta   90.00
_cell.angle_gamma   90.00
#
_symmetry.space_group_name_H-M   'P 1'
#
loop_
_entity.id
_entity.type
_entity.pdbx_description
1 polymer ?
#
loop_
_entity_poly.entity_id
_entity_poly.type
_entity_poly.pdbx_seq_one_letter_code
_entity_poly.pdbx_strand_id
1 'polypeptide(L)'
;MTDPAATPLGPGSGSSPTGAWRVRRRRRRLRYAACTVAFLVLAAGGAGWIAYEKLDGNITEDTDAAAELAKYEKERPTVLVDGAQNILLIGSDSRAGKNRKYGRNDGTQRSDTTILLHVAADRKSAVAVSFPRDLMVNVPACTGPHGKRMEPMFAMFNYAFEAGGSACTIRTVEKLTGIRVDHHMVVDFEGFKDMVNAVDGVQVCLEEPIDDADAHLKLPAGRHTLNGEQALGYVRARKSIGNGSDTDRMDRQQRFLGALVAKVQSNDVLLNPAKLYPVLDAATSSLTTDPGLASLRGLYDLVRGMRNITTDRIQFLTVPREAYVYNANRDQLVQPAANRLFDRLRADKPVVVTKETPAAARGENEPYGSGTSDGTVTYGDESGEQGAVGAPVGTREVVGDPTPAPTFRGNTADQDACR
;
A
#
# COMPACT_ATOMS: atom_id res chain seq x y z
N MET A 1 -100.12 -28.79 42.04
CA MET A 1 -98.66 -28.81 42.31
C MET A 1 -98.10 -30.08 41.70
N THR A 2 -97.33 -29.94 40.61
CA THR A 2 -96.10 -30.69 40.26
C THR A 2 -95.72 -30.35 38.82
N ASP A 3 -94.49 -29.83 38.67
CA ASP A 3 -93.82 -29.33 37.46
C ASP A 3 -93.73 -30.32 36.29
N PRO A 4 -93.57 -29.82 35.03
CA PRO A 4 -93.14 -30.64 33.91
C PRO A 4 -91.61 -30.88 34.01
N ALA A 5 -91.22 -32.15 34.00
CA ALA A 5 -89.81 -32.55 33.96
C ALA A 5 -89.20 -32.20 32.59
N ALA A 6 -88.18 -31.34 32.59
CA ALA A 6 -87.35 -31.04 31.44
C ALA A 6 -86.40 -32.21 31.13
N THR A 7 -86.46 -32.71 29.90
CA THR A 7 -85.54 -33.72 29.36
C THR A 7 -84.16 -33.10 29.15
N PRO A 8 -83.06 -33.66 29.68
CA PRO A 8 -81.73 -33.13 29.41
C PRO A 8 -81.30 -33.49 27.98
N LEU A 9 -81.01 -32.47 27.18
CA LEU A 9 -80.34 -32.62 25.88
C LEU A 9 -78.93 -33.19 26.12
N GLY A 10 -78.71 -34.43 25.69
CA GLY A 10 -77.38 -35.03 25.67
C GLY A 10 -76.43 -34.25 24.75
N PRO A 11 -75.12 -34.19 25.07
CA PRO A 11 -74.15 -33.49 24.25
C PRO A 11 -74.08 -34.13 22.86
N GLY A 12 -74.29 -33.31 21.82
CA GLY A 12 -74.25 -33.75 20.43
C GLY A 12 -72.93 -34.44 20.06
N SER A 13 -73.05 -35.52 19.29
CA SER A 13 -71.92 -36.25 18.70
C SER A 13 -71.08 -35.32 17.82
N GLY A 14 -69.89 -34.93 18.30
CA GLY A 14 -68.94 -34.18 17.47
C GLY A 14 -67.80 -33.46 18.20
N SER A 15 -67.84 -33.30 19.51
CA SER A 15 -66.79 -32.57 20.25
C SER A 15 -65.81 -33.52 20.94
N SER A 16 -64.81 -34.01 20.20
CA SER A 16 -63.62 -34.63 20.82
C SER A 16 -62.82 -33.55 21.59
N PRO A 17 -62.65 -33.67 22.93
CA PRO A 17 -62.10 -32.61 23.78
C PRO A 17 -60.58 -32.70 23.97
N THR A 18 -59.82 -33.02 22.92
CA THR A 18 -58.37 -32.96 23.01
C THR A 18 -57.81 -32.00 21.97
N GLY A 19 -57.26 -30.88 22.44
CA GLY A 19 -56.47 -29.93 21.64
C GLY A 19 -55.24 -30.55 20.94
N ALA A 20 -55.08 -31.87 21.00
CA ALA A 20 -54.07 -32.67 20.32
C ALA A 20 -53.97 -32.35 18.82
N TRP A 21 -55.08 -32.10 18.12
CA TRP A 21 -55.07 -31.72 16.70
C TRP A 21 -54.41 -30.35 16.44
N ARG A 22 -54.64 -29.35 17.29
CA ARG A 22 -53.98 -28.03 17.18
C ARG A 22 -52.51 -28.11 17.56
N VAL A 23 -52.15 -28.90 18.59
CA VAL A 23 -50.76 -29.14 19.01
C VAL A 23 -49.97 -29.87 17.92
N ARG A 24 -50.56 -30.86 17.24
CA ARG A 24 -49.92 -31.62 16.15
C ARG A 24 -49.67 -30.78 14.89
N ARG A 25 -50.60 -29.87 14.53
CA ARG A 25 -50.41 -28.88 13.44
C ARG A 25 -49.33 -27.85 13.77
N ARG A 26 -49.28 -27.36 15.01
CA ARG A 26 -48.25 -26.39 15.46
C ARG A 26 -46.84 -27.00 15.44
N ARG A 27 -46.70 -28.25 15.88
CA ARG A 27 -45.42 -29.01 15.81
C ARG A 27 -44.98 -29.27 14.36
N ARG A 28 -45.90 -29.55 13.43
CA ARG A 28 -45.57 -29.68 11.99
C ARG A 28 -45.10 -28.35 11.39
N ARG A 29 -45.78 -27.23 11.67
CA ARG A 29 -45.35 -25.90 11.21
C ARG A 29 -43.98 -25.50 11.76
N LEU A 30 -43.71 -25.77 13.04
CA LEU A 30 -42.40 -25.54 13.65
C LEU A 30 -41.30 -26.40 13.02
N ARG A 31 -41.59 -27.67 12.70
CA ARG A 31 -40.65 -28.54 11.97
C ARG A 31 -40.36 -28.02 10.57
N TYR A 32 -41.37 -27.62 9.80
CA TYR A 32 -41.14 -27.04 8.48
C TYR A 32 -40.35 -25.73 8.57
N ALA A 33 -40.68 -24.85 9.51
CA ALA A 33 -39.91 -23.62 9.73
C ALA A 33 -38.45 -23.92 10.10
N ALA A 34 -38.21 -24.88 11.00
CA ALA A 34 -36.85 -25.30 11.36
C ALA A 34 -36.09 -25.90 10.18
N CYS A 35 -36.73 -26.75 9.36
CA CYS A 35 -36.14 -27.29 8.14
C CYS A 35 -35.84 -26.19 7.11
N THR A 36 -36.73 -25.21 6.94
CA THR A 36 -36.49 -24.07 6.04
C THR A 36 -35.33 -23.22 6.52
N VAL A 37 -35.25 -22.91 7.82
CA VAL A 37 -34.11 -22.18 8.40
C VAL A 37 -32.83 -22.97 8.24
N ALA A 38 -32.83 -24.28 8.54
CA ALA A 38 -31.66 -25.14 8.36
C ALA A 38 -31.21 -25.20 6.89
N PHE A 39 -32.16 -25.32 5.96
CA PHE A 39 -31.87 -25.28 4.52
C PHE A 39 -31.28 -23.93 4.10
N LEU A 40 -31.84 -22.81 4.57
CA LEU A 40 -31.31 -21.48 4.27
C LEU A 40 -29.91 -21.27 4.83
N VAL A 41 -29.63 -21.77 6.05
CA VAL A 41 -28.30 -21.71 6.65
C VAL A 41 -27.31 -22.56 5.86
N LEU A 42 -27.69 -23.78 5.46
CA LEU A 42 -26.84 -24.65 4.64
C LEU A 42 -26.61 -24.06 3.24
N ALA A 43 -27.65 -23.49 2.62
CA ALA A 43 -27.54 -22.84 1.32
C ALA A 43 -26.65 -21.59 1.39
N ALA A 44 -26.79 -20.78 2.45
CA ALA A 44 -25.93 -19.63 2.70
C ALA A 44 -24.48 -20.05 2.98
N GLY A 45 -24.27 -21.11 3.77
CA GLY A 45 -22.96 -21.67 4.05
C GLY A 45 -22.29 -22.24 2.80
N GLY A 46 -23.03 -22.97 1.97
CA GLY A 46 -22.56 -23.50 0.70
C GLY A 46 -22.23 -22.39 -0.31
N ALA A 47 -23.08 -21.36 -0.42
CA ALA A 47 -22.81 -20.20 -1.26
C ALA A 47 -21.57 -19.44 -0.78
N GLY A 48 -21.40 -19.28 0.54
CA GLY A 48 -20.20 -18.69 1.14
C GLY A 48 -18.93 -19.49 0.88
N TRP A 49 -19.01 -20.83 0.95
CA TRP A 49 -17.89 -21.71 0.62
C TRP A 49 -17.47 -21.59 -0.86
N ILE A 50 -18.44 -21.62 -1.78
CA ILE A 50 -18.18 -21.48 -3.22
C ILE A 50 -17.56 -20.10 -3.52
N ALA A 51 -18.07 -19.05 -2.91
CA ALA A 51 -17.52 -17.70 -3.03
C ALA A 51 -16.08 -17.63 -2.51
N TYR A 52 -15.80 -18.26 -1.37
CA TYR A 52 -14.46 -18.35 -0.80
C TYR A 52 -13.49 -19.08 -1.74
N GLU A 53 -13.84 -20.30 -2.18
CA GLU A 53 -12.95 -21.09 -3.05
C GLU A 53 -12.69 -20.40 -4.38
N LYS A 54 -13.69 -19.73 -4.96
CA LYS A 54 -13.51 -18.97 -6.18
C LYS A 54 -12.46 -17.86 -5.98
N LEU A 55 -12.61 -17.08 -4.92
CA LEU A 55 -11.71 -15.97 -4.63
C LEU A 55 -10.29 -16.43 -4.28
N ASP A 56 -10.15 -17.53 -3.53
CA ASP A 56 -8.84 -18.12 -3.19
C ASP A 56 -8.14 -18.67 -4.43
N GLY A 57 -8.88 -19.35 -5.31
CA GLY A 57 -8.37 -19.88 -6.57
C GLY A 57 -8.12 -18.84 -7.68
N ASN A 58 -8.56 -17.60 -7.51
CA ASN A 58 -8.28 -16.51 -8.47
C ASN A 58 -6.85 -15.97 -8.36
N ILE A 59 -6.18 -16.17 -7.22
CA ILE A 59 -4.89 -15.56 -6.94
C ILE A 59 -3.78 -16.28 -7.69
N THR A 60 -2.97 -15.53 -8.44
CA THR A 60 -1.84 -16.10 -9.19
C THR A 60 -0.60 -16.11 -8.30
N GLU A 61 -0.08 -17.31 -8.03
CA GLU A 61 1.14 -17.50 -7.25
C GLU A 61 2.41 -17.38 -8.12
N ASP A 62 3.35 -16.55 -7.68
CA ASP A 62 4.64 -16.33 -8.33
C ASP A 62 5.72 -17.29 -7.79
N THR A 63 5.54 -18.57 -8.10
CA THR A 63 6.43 -19.65 -7.65
C THR A 63 7.83 -19.55 -8.24
N ASP A 64 7.96 -19.07 -9.47
CA ASP A 64 9.25 -18.86 -10.14
C ASP A 64 10.09 -17.84 -9.38
N ALA A 65 9.49 -16.72 -8.97
CA ALA A 65 10.20 -15.70 -8.21
C ALA A 65 10.61 -16.21 -6.82
N ALA A 66 9.71 -16.93 -6.14
CA ALA A 66 10.01 -17.53 -4.85
C ALA A 66 11.17 -18.53 -4.93
N ALA A 67 11.18 -19.39 -5.96
CA ALA A 67 12.24 -20.36 -6.20
C ALA A 67 13.59 -19.67 -6.49
N GLU A 68 13.59 -18.58 -7.27
CA GLU A 68 14.82 -17.83 -7.54
C GLU A 68 15.34 -17.12 -6.28
N LEU A 69 14.48 -16.49 -5.49
CA LEU A 69 14.87 -15.83 -4.24
C LEU A 69 15.47 -16.82 -3.22
N ALA A 70 14.92 -18.03 -3.13
CA ALA A 70 15.42 -19.08 -2.25
C ALA A 70 16.88 -19.47 -2.55
N LYS A 71 17.33 -19.39 -3.82
CA LYS A 71 18.72 -19.66 -4.19
C LYS A 71 19.71 -18.65 -3.60
N TYR A 72 19.25 -17.42 -3.38
CA TYR A 72 20.05 -16.33 -2.84
C TYR A 72 19.75 -16.02 -1.38
N GLU A 73 19.04 -16.88 -0.65
CA GLU A 73 18.58 -16.61 0.71
C GLU A 73 19.71 -16.15 1.66
N LYS A 74 20.91 -16.72 1.52
CA LYS A 74 22.11 -16.34 2.30
C LYS A 74 22.64 -14.94 2.00
N GLU A 75 22.35 -14.39 0.83
CA GLU A 75 22.77 -13.05 0.41
C GLU A 75 21.71 -11.97 0.68
N ARG A 76 20.49 -12.38 1.00
CA ARG A 76 19.39 -11.44 1.24
C ARG A 76 19.59 -10.75 2.60
N PRO A 77 19.14 -9.49 2.75
CA PRO A 77 19.29 -8.77 4.01
C PRO A 77 18.64 -9.50 5.19
N THR A 78 19.23 -9.36 6.38
CA THR A 78 18.62 -9.86 7.61
C THR A 78 17.49 -8.94 8.06
N VAL A 79 16.44 -9.52 8.63
CA VAL A 79 15.38 -8.77 9.30
C VAL A 79 15.94 -8.22 10.62
N LEU A 80 15.89 -6.89 10.80
CA LEU A 80 16.41 -6.25 12.02
C LEU A 80 15.35 -6.05 13.10
N VAL A 81 14.08 -5.95 12.70
CA VAL A 81 12.95 -5.69 13.60
C VAL A 81 11.86 -6.70 13.31
N ASP A 82 11.60 -7.58 14.28
CA ASP A 82 10.54 -8.57 14.16
C ASP A 82 9.17 -7.90 14.10
N GLY A 83 8.33 -8.38 13.19
CA GLY A 83 6.97 -7.88 13.00
C GLY A 83 6.85 -6.73 12.00
N ALA A 84 7.91 -5.97 11.71
CA ALA A 84 7.89 -5.04 10.59
C ALA A 84 7.75 -5.81 9.26
N GLN A 85 7.00 -5.27 8.29
CA GLN A 85 6.76 -5.92 7.01
C GLN A 85 7.12 -5.00 5.85
N ASN A 86 7.81 -5.55 4.84
CA ASN A 86 8.20 -4.85 3.63
C ASN A 86 7.58 -5.56 2.42
N ILE A 87 6.70 -4.87 1.73
CA ILE A 87 5.95 -5.39 0.58
C ILE A 87 6.35 -4.61 -0.66
N LEU A 88 6.81 -5.29 -1.69
CA LEU A 88 7.17 -4.65 -2.95
C LEU A 88 5.99 -4.69 -3.93
N LEU A 89 5.44 -3.52 -4.25
CA LEU A 89 4.37 -3.35 -5.23
C LEU A 89 4.99 -3.01 -6.59
N ILE A 90 4.65 -3.79 -7.63
CA ILE A 90 5.21 -3.65 -8.97
C ILE A 90 4.06 -3.48 -9.97
N GLY A 91 4.01 -2.33 -10.64
CA GLY A 91 3.11 -2.09 -11.77
C GLY A 91 3.75 -2.55 -13.08
N SER A 92 3.22 -3.60 -13.70
CA SER A 92 3.67 -4.13 -14.99
C SER A 92 2.94 -3.45 -16.15
N ASP A 93 3.68 -3.00 -17.17
CA ASP A 93 3.12 -2.45 -18.41
C ASP A 93 2.81 -3.52 -19.47
N SER A 94 2.77 -4.80 -19.07
CA SER A 94 2.53 -5.93 -19.96
C SER A 94 1.36 -5.70 -20.90
N ARG A 95 1.63 -5.80 -22.21
CA ARG A 95 0.65 -5.60 -23.29
C ARG A 95 0.14 -6.91 -23.87
N ALA A 96 0.34 -8.01 -23.15
CA ALA A 96 -0.21 -9.31 -23.49
C ALA A 96 -1.74 -9.35 -23.25
N GLY A 97 -2.42 -10.31 -23.87
CA GLY A 97 -3.84 -10.56 -23.62
C GLY A 97 -4.75 -9.33 -23.80
N LYS A 98 -5.51 -9.01 -22.75
CA LYS A 98 -6.48 -7.89 -22.71
C LYS A 98 -5.80 -6.50 -22.81
N ASN A 99 -4.49 -6.40 -22.57
CA ASN A 99 -3.74 -5.15 -22.60
C ASN A 99 -3.19 -4.78 -23.99
N ARG A 100 -3.42 -5.61 -25.02
CA ARG A 100 -2.95 -5.37 -26.41
C ARG A 100 -3.40 -4.02 -26.99
N LYS A 101 -4.51 -3.46 -26.51
CA LYS A 101 -4.99 -2.15 -26.96
C LYS A 101 -4.05 -0.99 -26.59
N TYR A 102 -3.14 -1.19 -25.64
CA TYR A 102 -2.18 -0.17 -25.18
C TYR A 102 -0.81 -0.22 -25.90
N GLY A 103 -0.64 -1.12 -26.88
CA GLY A 103 0.55 -1.18 -27.71
C GLY A 103 0.90 -2.61 -28.17
N ARG A 104 1.98 -2.73 -28.95
CA ARG A 104 2.44 -4.04 -29.44
C ARG A 104 3.03 -4.86 -28.29
N ASN A 105 2.72 -6.16 -28.27
CA ASN A 105 3.39 -7.13 -27.41
C ASN A 105 4.70 -7.53 -28.10
N ASP A 106 5.83 -7.01 -27.62
CA ASP A 106 7.18 -7.35 -28.09
C ASP A 106 7.79 -8.52 -27.32
N GLY A 107 7.03 -9.16 -26.43
CA GLY A 107 7.49 -10.25 -25.57
C GLY A 107 8.25 -9.77 -24.35
N THR A 108 8.34 -8.46 -24.12
CA THR A 108 8.95 -7.85 -22.93
C THR A 108 7.89 -7.14 -22.08
N GLN A 109 8.13 -7.03 -20.77
CA GLN A 109 7.25 -6.31 -19.84
C GLN A 109 8.13 -5.44 -18.96
N ARG A 110 7.83 -4.16 -18.80
CA ARG A 110 8.60 -3.25 -17.94
C ARG A 110 7.80 -2.93 -16.68
N SER A 111 8.53 -2.72 -15.58
CA SER A 111 7.92 -2.08 -14.42
C SER A 111 7.88 -0.57 -14.67
N ASP A 112 6.66 -0.03 -14.81
CA ASP A 112 6.45 1.41 -14.93
C ASP A 112 6.36 2.07 -13.54
N THR A 113 6.07 1.29 -12.50
CA THR A 113 5.98 1.75 -11.11
C THR A 113 6.49 0.66 -10.18
N THR A 114 7.36 1.02 -9.23
CA THR A 114 7.81 0.11 -8.17
C THR A 114 7.82 0.85 -6.86
N ILE A 115 7.12 0.33 -5.86
CA ILE A 115 6.89 0.97 -4.58
C ILE A 115 7.20 -0.04 -3.48
N LEU A 116 8.13 0.30 -2.60
CA LEU A 116 8.37 -0.45 -1.37
C LEU A 116 7.44 0.08 -0.28
N LEU A 117 6.46 -0.70 0.12
CA LEU A 117 5.58 -0.43 1.24
C LEU A 117 6.17 -1.04 2.51
N HIS A 118 6.66 -0.19 3.41
CA HIS A 118 7.08 -0.56 4.75
C HIS A 118 5.92 -0.36 5.73
N VAL A 119 5.50 -1.44 6.40
CA VAL A 119 4.49 -1.42 7.46
C VAL A 119 5.21 -1.61 8.79
N ALA A 120 5.11 -0.62 9.67
CA ALA A 120 5.80 -0.64 10.96
C ALA A 120 5.38 -1.84 11.82
N ALA A 121 6.28 -2.32 12.68
CA ALA A 121 6.01 -3.49 13.52
C ALA A 121 4.81 -3.28 14.46
N ASP A 122 4.59 -2.05 14.91
CA ASP A 122 3.47 -1.68 15.77
C ASP A 122 2.13 -1.53 15.04
N ARG A 123 2.12 -1.62 13.70
CA ARG A 123 0.95 -1.47 12.82
C ARG A 123 0.24 -0.12 12.95
N LYS A 124 0.96 0.94 13.30
CA LYS A 124 0.41 2.31 13.42
C LYS A 124 0.84 3.27 12.33
N SER A 125 1.80 2.90 11.49
CA SER A 125 2.25 3.70 10.36
C SER A 125 2.69 2.84 9.19
N ALA A 126 2.59 3.40 7.98
CA ALA A 126 3.14 2.81 6.77
C ALA A 126 3.86 3.88 5.93
N VAL A 127 4.96 3.48 5.29
CA VAL A 127 5.74 4.34 4.40
C VAL A 127 5.88 3.63 3.05
N ALA A 128 5.32 4.24 2.00
CA ALA A 128 5.42 3.79 0.62
C ALA A 128 6.50 4.59 -0.11
N VAL A 129 7.59 3.94 -0.48
CA VAL A 129 8.73 4.57 -1.17
C VAL A 129 8.78 4.14 -2.64
N SER A 130 8.56 5.10 -3.53
CA SER A 130 8.61 4.90 -4.98
C SER A 130 10.04 4.94 -5.51
N PHE A 131 10.37 3.97 -6.36
CA PHE A 131 11.60 3.90 -7.14
C PHE A 131 11.33 4.33 -8.59
N PRO A 132 11.94 5.43 -9.08
CA PRO A 132 11.82 5.80 -10.48
C PRO A 132 12.34 4.71 -11.40
N ARG A 133 11.59 4.42 -12.46
CA ARG A 133 11.95 3.40 -13.47
C ARG A 133 13.30 3.69 -14.17
N ASP A 134 13.64 4.97 -14.30
CA ASP A 134 14.82 5.49 -14.99
C ASP A 134 16.01 5.72 -14.03
N LEU A 135 15.89 5.28 -12.77
CA LEU A 135 16.95 5.29 -11.77
C LEU A 135 18.08 4.34 -12.17
N MET A 136 19.30 4.86 -12.24
CA MET A 136 20.48 4.08 -12.57
C MET A 136 20.99 3.30 -11.34
N VAL A 137 21.03 1.97 -11.45
CA VAL A 137 21.35 1.06 -10.35
C VAL A 137 22.23 -0.10 -10.82
N ASN A 138 22.92 -0.73 -9.87
CA ASN A 138 23.56 -2.01 -10.10
C ASN A 138 22.52 -3.13 -9.97
N VAL A 139 22.12 -3.71 -11.09
CA VAL A 139 21.24 -4.89 -11.13
C VAL A 139 22.09 -6.13 -10.87
N PRO A 140 21.81 -6.91 -9.82
CA PRO A 140 22.58 -8.10 -9.51
C PRO A 140 22.29 -9.21 -10.52
N ALA A 141 23.23 -10.14 -10.59
CA ALA A 141 23.13 -11.32 -11.43
C ALA A 141 21.91 -12.15 -11.01
N CYS A 142 20.93 -12.38 -11.89
CA CYS A 142 19.66 -13.03 -11.56
C CYS A 142 19.15 -13.91 -12.70
N THR A 143 18.29 -14.89 -12.41
CA THR A 143 17.64 -15.75 -13.40
C THR A 143 16.19 -15.33 -13.56
N GLY A 144 15.82 -14.93 -14.77
CA GLY A 144 14.46 -14.55 -15.10
C GLY A 144 13.55 -15.74 -15.42
N PRO A 145 12.29 -15.45 -15.76
CA PRO A 145 11.35 -16.43 -16.30
C PRO A 145 11.98 -17.22 -17.45
N HIS A 146 11.62 -18.50 -17.57
CA HIS A 146 12.18 -19.44 -18.57
C HIS A 146 13.68 -19.77 -18.40
N GLY A 147 14.26 -19.49 -17.22
CA GLY A 147 15.62 -19.93 -16.86
C GLY A 147 16.75 -19.12 -17.50
N LYS A 148 16.45 -17.98 -18.13
CA LYS A 148 17.46 -17.13 -18.73
C LYS A 148 18.23 -16.40 -17.64
N ARG A 149 19.53 -16.71 -17.53
CA ARG A 149 20.45 -16.06 -16.59
C ARG A 149 20.91 -14.70 -17.14
N MET A 150 20.95 -13.70 -16.28
CA MET A 150 21.44 -12.35 -16.58
C MET A 150 22.68 -12.03 -15.77
N GLU A 151 23.75 -11.59 -16.41
CA GLU A 151 24.93 -11.11 -15.69
C GLU A 151 24.66 -9.78 -14.96
N PRO A 152 25.38 -9.49 -13.86
CA PRO A 152 25.21 -8.24 -13.16
C PRO A 152 25.63 -7.08 -14.06
N MET A 153 24.85 -6.00 -14.05
CA MET A 153 25.09 -4.84 -14.88
C MET A 153 24.58 -3.54 -14.27
N PHE A 154 25.17 -2.43 -14.69
CA PHE A 154 24.67 -1.10 -14.35
C PHE A 154 23.64 -0.66 -15.39
N ALA A 155 22.40 -0.45 -14.98
CA ALA A 155 21.27 -0.22 -15.87
C ALA A 155 20.19 0.65 -15.21
N MET A 156 19.17 1.00 -15.99
CA MET A 156 17.93 1.58 -15.45
C MET A 156 17.20 0.55 -14.58
N PHE A 157 16.55 1.00 -13.52
CA PHE A 157 15.89 0.15 -12.55
C PHE A 157 14.83 -0.78 -13.17
N ASN A 158 14.04 -0.29 -14.14
CA ASN A 158 13.02 -1.09 -14.81
C ASN A 158 13.57 -2.29 -15.61
N TYR A 159 14.86 -2.26 -15.96
CA TYR A 159 15.52 -3.38 -16.64
C TYR A 159 15.48 -4.65 -15.79
N ALA A 160 15.53 -4.53 -14.45
CA ALA A 160 15.47 -5.68 -13.56
C ALA A 160 14.18 -6.49 -13.73
N PHE A 161 13.05 -5.80 -13.92
CA PHE A 161 11.77 -6.45 -14.21
C PHE A 161 11.69 -6.94 -15.66
N GLU A 162 12.16 -6.13 -16.61
CA GLU A 162 12.14 -6.45 -18.04
C GLU A 162 12.88 -7.74 -18.38
N ALA A 163 14.04 -7.91 -17.79
CA ALA A 163 14.92 -9.00 -18.15
C ALA A 163 14.82 -10.18 -17.16
N GLY A 164 14.29 -9.95 -15.95
CA GLY A 164 14.32 -10.92 -14.85
C GLY A 164 13.05 -11.04 -13.99
N GLY A 165 12.01 -10.26 -14.28
CA GLY A 165 10.75 -10.28 -13.53
C GLY A 165 10.85 -9.78 -12.09
N SER A 166 9.87 -10.21 -11.29
CA SER A 166 9.70 -9.83 -9.87
C SER A 166 10.92 -10.22 -9.02
N ALA A 167 11.47 -11.43 -9.12
CA ALA A 167 12.64 -11.86 -8.34
C ALA A 167 13.86 -10.95 -8.53
N CYS A 168 14.16 -10.57 -9.77
CA CYS A 168 15.32 -9.73 -10.04
C CYS A 168 15.09 -8.28 -9.61
N THR A 169 13.84 -7.81 -9.66
CA THR A 169 13.46 -6.51 -9.12
C THR A 169 13.61 -6.50 -7.59
N ILE A 170 13.11 -7.53 -6.90
CA ILE A 170 13.24 -7.70 -5.45
C ILE A 170 14.72 -7.70 -5.05
N ARG A 171 15.54 -8.52 -5.70
CA ARG A 171 16.98 -8.56 -5.39
C ARG A 171 17.70 -7.24 -5.66
N THR A 172 17.29 -6.50 -6.68
CA THR A 172 17.81 -5.16 -6.95
C THR A 172 17.46 -4.20 -5.80
N VAL A 173 16.21 -4.19 -5.35
CA VAL A 173 15.76 -3.38 -4.20
C VAL A 173 16.50 -3.79 -2.92
N GLU A 174 16.62 -5.08 -2.63
CA GLU A 174 17.30 -5.60 -1.45
C GLU A 174 18.79 -5.22 -1.43
N LYS A 175 19.49 -5.33 -2.57
CA LYS A 175 20.91 -4.90 -2.68
C LYS A 175 21.06 -3.38 -2.62
N LEU A 176 20.13 -2.62 -3.19
CA LEU A 176 20.18 -1.15 -3.21
C LEU A 176 19.92 -0.56 -1.82
N THR A 177 18.99 -1.15 -1.07
CA THR A 177 18.47 -0.58 0.18
C THR A 177 18.93 -1.32 1.43
N GLY A 178 19.38 -2.57 1.30
CA GLY A 178 19.63 -3.45 2.45
C GLY A 178 18.36 -3.79 3.24
N ILE A 179 17.16 -3.55 2.69
CA ILE A 179 15.89 -3.89 3.33
C ILE A 179 15.43 -5.24 2.79
N ARG A 180 15.12 -6.18 3.67
CA ARG A 180 14.52 -7.47 3.31
C ARG A 180 13.12 -7.24 2.77
N VAL A 181 12.80 -7.80 1.62
CA VAL A 181 11.42 -7.80 1.10
C VAL A 181 10.73 -9.09 1.56
N ASP A 182 9.64 -8.95 2.29
CA ASP A 182 8.90 -10.08 2.86
C ASP A 182 7.88 -10.63 1.85
N HIS A 183 7.26 -9.72 1.10
CA HIS A 183 6.20 -10.04 0.14
C HIS A 183 6.30 -9.19 -1.12
N HIS A 184 5.68 -9.63 -2.21
CA HIS A 184 5.55 -8.82 -3.42
C HIS A 184 4.20 -8.98 -4.08
N MET A 185 3.78 -7.94 -4.79
CA MET A 185 2.57 -7.93 -5.61
C MET A 185 2.88 -7.31 -6.96
N VAL A 186 2.54 -8.02 -8.03
CA VAL A 186 2.59 -7.51 -9.40
C VAL A 186 1.17 -7.26 -9.86
N VAL A 187 0.94 -6.06 -10.39
CA VAL A 187 -0.36 -5.62 -10.90
C VAL A 187 -0.16 -5.10 -12.31
N ASP A 188 -0.94 -5.58 -13.27
CA ASP A 188 -0.93 -5.07 -14.64
C ASP A 188 -1.97 -3.98 -14.87
N PHE A 189 -2.05 -3.46 -16.10
CA PHE A 189 -3.00 -2.42 -16.44
C PHE A 189 -4.46 -2.85 -16.32
N GLU A 190 -4.80 -4.08 -16.68
CA GLU A 190 -6.17 -4.58 -16.53
C GLU A 190 -6.53 -4.65 -15.06
N GLY A 191 -5.65 -5.25 -14.25
CA GLY A 191 -5.85 -5.42 -12.84
C GLY A 191 -5.98 -4.10 -12.08
N PHE A 192 -5.18 -3.10 -12.45
CA PHE A 192 -5.33 -1.74 -11.92
C PHE A 192 -6.72 -1.16 -12.22
N LYS A 193 -7.21 -1.28 -13.46
CA LYS A 193 -8.53 -0.76 -13.85
C LYS A 193 -9.64 -1.50 -13.12
N ASP A 194 -9.55 -2.81 -13.00
CA ASP A 194 -10.55 -3.64 -12.33
C ASP A 194 -10.66 -3.27 -10.85
N MET A 195 -9.53 -3.05 -10.16
CA MET A 195 -9.54 -2.56 -8.78
C MET A 195 -10.21 -1.18 -8.64
N VAL A 196 -9.91 -0.23 -9.54
CA VAL A 196 -10.52 1.10 -9.53
C VAL A 196 -12.03 1.03 -9.80
N ASN A 197 -12.45 0.21 -10.76
CA ASN A 197 -13.87 0.03 -11.09
C ASN A 197 -14.62 -0.64 -9.93
N ALA A 198 -14.00 -1.60 -9.26
CA ALA A 198 -14.63 -2.32 -8.16
C ALA A 198 -14.93 -1.43 -6.95
N VAL A 199 -14.18 -0.34 -6.77
CA VAL A 199 -14.45 0.67 -5.73
C VAL A 199 -15.37 1.80 -6.21
N ASP A 200 -16.06 1.64 -7.34
CA ASP A 200 -16.89 2.68 -7.99
C ASP A 200 -16.10 3.94 -8.40
N GLY A 201 -14.82 3.76 -8.74
CA GLY A 201 -13.94 4.84 -9.15
C GLY A 201 -13.28 5.62 -8.01
N VAL A 202 -12.28 6.40 -8.36
CA VAL A 202 -11.47 7.20 -7.42
C VAL A 202 -11.61 8.67 -7.75
N GLN A 203 -11.90 9.47 -6.73
CA GLN A 203 -12.02 10.91 -6.90
C GLN A 203 -10.64 11.57 -6.93
N VAL A 204 -10.41 12.42 -7.93
CA VAL A 204 -9.23 13.28 -8.05
C VAL A 204 -9.66 14.73 -8.24
N CYS A 205 -8.74 15.65 -7.97
CA CYS A 205 -8.89 17.05 -8.29
C CYS A 205 -7.77 17.48 -9.23
N LEU A 206 -8.15 18.21 -10.27
CA LEU A 206 -7.25 18.71 -11.29
C LEU A 206 -7.19 20.23 -11.17
N GLU A 207 -6.03 20.77 -10.83
CA GLU A 207 -5.78 22.22 -10.87
C GLU A 207 -5.76 22.73 -12.32
N GLU A 208 -5.18 21.92 -13.21
CA GLU A 208 -5.08 22.18 -14.65
C GLU A 208 -5.76 21.07 -15.47
N PRO A 209 -6.31 21.39 -16.65
CA PRO A 209 -6.87 20.37 -17.51
C PRO A 209 -5.78 19.41 -18.02
N ILE A 210 -6.17 18.15 -18.25
CA ILE A 210 -5.34 17.11 -18.83
C ILE A 210 -5.86 16.82 -20.23
N ASP A 211 -5.00 16.89 -21.23
CA ASP A 211 -5.31 16.43 -22.60
C ASP A 211 -4.10 15.64 -23.13
N ASP A 212 -4.06 14.35 -22.82
CA ASP A 212 -2.98 13.44 -23.22
C ASP A 212 -3.55 12.31 -24.10
N ALA A 213 -3.36 12.46 -25.40
CA ALA A 213 -3.81 11.48 -26.39
C ALA A 213 -3.09 10.11 -26.25
N ASP A 214 -1.83 10.10 -25.81
CA ASP A 214 -1.05 8.87 -25.63
C ASP A 214 -1.52 8.09 -24.38
N ALA A 215 -2.03 8.82 -23.38
CA ALA A 215 -2.64 8.24 -22.19
C ALA A 215 -4.15 8.03 -22.31
N HIS A 216 -4.75 8.34 -23.47
CA HIS A 216 -6.20 8.30 -23.71
C HIS A 216 -7.02 9.08 -22.68
N LEU A 217 -6.49 10.19 -22.18
CA LEU A 217 -7.12 10.96 -21.12
C LEU A 217 -7.37 12.40 -21.55
N LYS A 218 -8.63 12.81 -21.44
CA LYS A 218 -9.04 14.21 -21.57
C LYS A 218 -9.98 14.59 -20.44
N LEU A 219 -9.52 15.43 -19.53
CA LEU A 219 -10.27 15.90 -18.37
C LEU A 219 -10.09 17.42 -18.20
N PRO A 220 -11.17 18.20 -18.03
CA PRO A 220 -11.05 19.60 -17.66
C PRO A 220 -10.54 19.75 -16.21
N ALA A 221 -10.09 20.94 -15.84
CA ALA A 221 -9.80 21.25 -14.44
C ALA A 221 -11.06 21.03 -13.55
N GLY A 222 -10.86 20.70 -12.28
CA GLY A 222 -11.92 20.45 -11.30
C GLY A 222 -11.93 19.03 -10.72
N ARG A 223 -13.03 18.69 -10.04
CA ARG A 223 -13.21 17.40 -9.36
C ARG A 223 -13.80 16.36 -10.30
N HIS A 224 -13.17 15.20 -10.37
CA HIS A 224 -13.61 14.08 -11.21
C HIS A 224 -13.54 12.76 -10.45
N THR A 225 -14.55 11.91 -10.61
CA THR A 225 -14.46 10.50 -10.20
C THR A 225 -14.00 9.70 -11.40
N LEU A 226 -12.77 9.21 -11.35
CA LEU A 226 -12.16 8.46 -12.45
C LEU A 226 -12.55 6.99 -12.36
N ASN A 227 -13.11 6.46 -13.44
CA ASN A 227 -13.19 5.02 -13.64
C ASN A 227 -11.80 4.43 -13.95
N GLY A 228 -11.70 3.11 -14.08
CA GLY A 228 -10.43 2.43 -14.29
C GLY A 228 -9.65 2.96 -15.50
N GLU A 229 -10.29 3.12 -16.67
CA GLU A 229 -9.60 3.59 -17.88
C GLU A 229 -9.07 5.02 -17.70
N GLN A 230 -9.90 5.91 -17.13
CA GLN A 230 -9.50 7.29 -16.85
C GLN A 230 -8.39 7.37 -15.79
N ALA A 231 -8.47 6.54 -14.75
CA ALA A 231 -7.46 6.45 -13.71
C ALA A 231 -6.13 5.96 -14.27
N LEU A 232 -6.17 4.95 -15.16
CA LEU A 232 -4.96 4.44 -15.81
C LEU A 232 -4.34 5.51 -16.69
N GLY A 233 -5.15 6.23 -17.45
CA GLY A 233 -4.72 7.41 -18.21
C GLY A 233 -4.11 8.48 -17.30
N TYR A 234 -4.71 8.73 -16.13
CA TYR A 234 -4.28 9.77 -15.19
C TYR A 234 -2.88 9.51 -14.63
N VAL A 235 -2.63 8.28 -14.18
CA VAL A 235 -1.31 7.90 -13.62
C VAL A 235 -0.23 7.73 -14.69
N ARG A 236 -0.62 7.58 -15.97
CA ARG A 236 0.28 7.44 -17.13
C ARG A 236 0.53 8.73 -17.90
N ALA A 237 -0.29 9.77 -17.73
CA ALA A 237 -0.20 11.02 -18.48
C ALA A 237 1.17 11.71 -18.29
N ARG A 238 1.75 12.18 -19.40
CA ARG A 238 3.08 12.80 -19.49
C ARG A 238 3.09 14.17 -20.15
N LYS A 239 2.25 14.39 -21.17
CA LYS A 239 2.45 15.49 -22.13
C LYS A 239 1.71 16.79 -21.81
N SER A 240 0.69 16.74 -20.96
CA SER A 240 -0.27 17.86 -20.82
C SER A 240 -0.33 18.50 -19.44
N ILE A 241 0.62 18.21 -18.53
CA ILE A 241 0.55 18.65 -17.14
C ILE A 241 1.92 19.08 -16.63
N GLY A 242 2.04 20.32 -16.16
CA GLY A 242 3.26 20.86 -15.55
C GLY A 242 4.41 21.08 -16.54
N ASN A 243 5.65 21.16 -16.02
CA ASN A 243 6.86 21.34 -16.84
C ASN A 243 7.34 20.05 -17.56
N GLY A 244 6.54 18.97 -17.50
CA GLY A 244 6.88 17.67 -18.07
C GLY A 244 7.91 16.86 -17.26
N SER A 245 8.28 17.29 -16.05
CA SER A 245 9.23 16.57 -15.18
C SER A 245 8.64 15.26 -14.64
N ASP A 246 9.47 14.22 -14.56
CA ASP A 246 9.12 12.95 -13.88
C ASP A 246 8.65 13.15 -12.44
N THR A 247 9.08 14.25 -11.80
CA THR A 247 8.68 14.64 -10.44
C THR A 247 7.17 14.82 -10.29
N ASP A 248 6.55 15.54 -11.22
CA ASP A 248 5.11 15.87 -11.14
C ASP A 248 4.25 14.63 -11.38
N ARG A 249 4.74 13.69 -12.21
CA ARG A 249 4.09 12.38 -12.40
C ARG A 249 4.08 11.57 -11.12
N MET A 250 5.20 11.53 -10.40
CA MET A 250 5.30 10.78 -9.14
C MET A 250 4.38 11.37 -8.07
N ASP A 251 4.30 12.70 -7.96
CA ASP A 251 3.40 13.34 -7.02
C ASP A 251 1.92 13.03 -7.34
N ARG A 252 1.53 13.02 -8.62
CA ARG A 252 0.17 12.60 -9.03
C ARG A 252 -0.11 11.14 -8.68
N GLN A 253 0.84 10.24 -8.93
CA GLN A 253 0.68 8.82 -8.59
C GLN A 253 0.50 8.62 -7.08
N GLN A 254 1.28 9.32 -6.25
CA GLN A 254 1.16 9.28 -4.81
C GLN A 254 -0.20 9.80 -4.33
N ARG A 255 -0.67 10.94 -4.88
CA ARG A 255 -2.01 11.49 -4.57
C ARG A 255 -3.12 10.53 -4.98
N PHE A 256 -3.01 9.92 -6.16
CA PHE A 256 -3.97 8.93 -6.64
C PHE A 256 -4.00 7.70 -5.71
N LEU A 257 -2.84 7.16 -5.33
CA LEU A 257 -2.75 6.04 -4.40
C LEU A 257 -3.33 6.39 -3.03
N GLY A 258 -3.08 7.59 -2.52
CA GLY A 258 -3.70 8.09 -1.29
C GLY A 258 -5.23 8.12 -1.39
N ALA A 259 -5.77 8.67 -2.48
CA ALA A 259 -7.21 8.72 -2.74
C ALA A 259 -7.83 7.31 -2.90
N LEU A 260 -7.13 6.39 -3.55
CA LEU A 260 -7.55 4.99 -3.68
C LEU A 260 -7.58 4.30 -2.31
N VAL A 261 -6.55 4.46 -1.49
CA VAL A 261 -6.50 3.91 -0.13
C VAL A 261 -7.66 4.47 0.71
N ALA A 262 -7.88 5.78 0.69
CA ALA A 262 -8.99 6.41 1.41
C ALA A 262 -10.36 5.88 0.94
N LYS A 263 -10.53 5.65 -0.37
CA LYS A 263 -11.76 5.09 -0.93
C LYS A 263 -11.98 3.64 -0.50
N VAL A 264 -10.94 2.80 -0.54
CA VAL A 264 -11.01 1.40 -0.09
C VAL A 264 -11.31 1.30 1.41
N GLN A 265 -10.73 2.18 2.23
CA GLN A 265 -10.98 2.24 3.67
C GLN A 265 -12.34 2.86 4.03
N SER A 266 -13.08 3.40 3.06
CA SER A 266 -14.36 4.04 3.32
C SER A 266 -15.43 3.03 3.79
N ASN A 267 -16.31 3.47 4.69
CA ASN A 267 -17.44 2.66 5.16
C ASN A 267 -18.38 2.22 4.03
N ASP A 268 -18.44 2.98 2.92
CA ASP A 268 -19.22 2.64 1.73
C ASP A 268 -18.74 1.33 1.07
N VAL A 269 -17.45 1.04 1.11
CA VAL A 269 -16.87 -0.21 0.60
C VAL A 269 -16.82 -1.27 1.69
N LEU A 270 -16.30 -0.94 2.88
CA LEU A 270 -16.04 -1.93 3.94
C LEU A 270 -17.31 -2.54 4.55
N LEU A 271 -18.41 -1.78 4.64
CA LEU A 271 -19.65 -2.25 5.28
C LEU A 271 -20.68 -2.75 4.26
N ASN A 272 -20.38 -2.69 2.96
CA ASN A 272 -21.30 -3.09 1.90
C ASN A 272 -20.82 -4.40 1.24
N PRO A 273 -21.40 -5.56 1.59
CA PRO A 273 -20.99 -6.84 1.01
C PRO A 273 -21.17 -6.91 -0.51
N ALA A 274 -22.12 -6.16 -1.07
CA ALA A 274 -22.33 -6.11 -2.51
C ALA A 274 -21.22 -5.34 -3.25
N LYS A 275 -20.48 -4.45 -2.57
CA LYS A 275 -19.30 -3.75 -3.12
C LYS A 275 -18.00 -4.45 -2.72
N LEU A 276 -17.93 -4.97 -1.51
CA LEU A 276 -16.75 -5.66 -0.98
C LEU A 276 -16.42 -6.90 -1.80
N TYR A 277 -17.42 -7.72 -2.19
CA TYR A 277 -17.14 -8.93 -2.96
C TYR A 277 -16.51 -8.63 -4.34
N PRO A 278 -17.05 -7.72 -5.18
CA PRO A 278 -16.39 -7.30 -6.41
C PRO A 278 -14.97 -6.75 -6.21
N VAL A 279 -14.73 -5.99 -5.13
CA VAL A 279 -13.37 -5.51 -4.80
C VAL A 279 -12.43 -6.66 -4.49
N LEU A 280 -12.87 -7.64 -3.70
CA LEU A 280 -12.08 -8.83 -3.39
C LEU A 280 -11.85 -9.70 -4.64
N ASP A 281 -12.86 -9.89 -5.49
CA ASP A 281 -12.77 -10.65 -6.74
C ASP A 281 -11.82 -9.99 -7.74
N ALA A 282 -11.92 -8.67 -7.90
CA ALA A 282 -11.01 -7.88 -8.73
C ALA A 282 -9.58 -7.92 -8.18
N ALA A 283 -9.40 -7.69 -6.87
CA ALA A 283 -8.07 -7.74 -6.26
C ALA A 283 -7.44 -9.13 -6.40
N THR A 284 -8.15 -10.20 -6.05
CA THR A 284 -7.62 -11.58 -6.15
C THR A 284 -7.30 -11.98 -7.59
N SER A 285 -8.15 -11.66 -8.56
CA SER A 285 -7.95 -12.03 -9.98
C SER A 285 -6.85 -11.24 -10.69
N SER A 286 -6.49 -10.08 -10.15
CA SER A 286 -5.51 -9.15 -10.70
C SER A 286 -4.13 -9.26 -10.04
N LEU A 287 -4.10 -10.00 -8.92
CA LEU A 287 -3.00 -10.33 -8.03
C LEU A 287 -2.03 -11.37 -8.60
N THR A 288 -0.80 -11.01 -8.99
CA THR A 288 0.31 -11.97 -8.96
C THR A 288 1.16 -11.70 -7.72
N THR A 289 1.34 -12.67 -6.83
CA THR A 289 1.99 -12.44 -5.52
C THR A 289 2.82 -13.63 -5.05
N ASP A 290 3.63 -13.45 -4.01
CA ASP A 290 4.40 -14.54 -3.41
C ASP A 290 3.50 -15.61 -2.78
N PRO A 291 4.00 -16.85 -2.61
CA PRO A 291 3.26 -17.95 -1.96
C PRO A 291 2.62 -17.60 -0.61
N GLY A 292 3.24 -16.70 0.17
CA GLY A 292 2.73 -16.31 1.48
C GLY A 292 1.47 -15.46 1.42
N LEU A 293 1.27 -14.70 0.34
CA LEU A 293 0.08 -13.88 0.11
C LEU A 293 -0.87 -14.47 -0.95
N ALA A 294 -0.50 -15.55 -1.63
CA ALA A 294 -1.31 -16.25 -2.62
C ALA A 294 -2.47 -17.05 -1.99
N SER A 295 -3.14 -16.47 -0.98
CA SER A 295 -4.35 -17.00 -0.36
C SER A 295 -5.21 -15.87 0.19
N LEU A 296 -6.52 -16.09 0.24
CA LEU A 296 -7.45 -15.16 0.88
C LEU A 296 -7.09 -14.86 2.32
N ARG A 297 -6.59 -15.87 3.04
CA ARG A 297 -6.15 -15.71 4.43
C ARG A 297 -4.92 -14.78 4.52
N GLY A 298 -3.91 -14.99 3.67
CA GLY A 298 -2.72 -14.15 3.64
C GLY A 298 -3.06 -12.68 3.32
N LEU A 299 -3.90 -12.46 2.31
CA LEU A 299 -4.40 -11.11 1.97
C LEU A 299 -5.23 -10.49 3.11
N TYR A 300 -6.08 -11.29 3.76
CA TYR A 300 -6.85 -10.83 4.91
C TYR A 300 -5.95 -10.42 6.07
N ASP A 301 -4.94 -11.22 6.40
CA ASP A 301 -4.00 -10.94 7.49
C ASP A 301 -3.19 -9.67 7.21
N LEU A 302 -2.79 -9.45 5.95
CA LEU A 302 -2.16 -8.20 5.51
C LEU A 302 -3.09 -6.99 5.69
N VAL A 303 -4.31 -7.05 5.14
CA VAL A 303 -5.28 -5.94 5.23
C VAL A 303 -5.65 -5.65 6.68
N ARG A 304 -5.82 -6.69 7.51
CA ARG A 304 -6.06 -6.56 8.94
C ARG A 304 -4.91 -5.86 9.65
N GLY A 305 -3.67 -6.14 9.26
CA GLY A 305 -2.49 -5.43 9.76
C GLY A 305 -2.49 -3.94 9.43
N MET A 306 -3.07 -3.55 8.29
CA MET A 306 -3.13 -2.15 7.85
C MET A 306 -4.36 -1.38 8.34
N ARG A 307 -5.42 -2.07 8.78
CA ARG A 307 -6.73 -1.48 9.12
C ARG A 307 -6.67 -0.36 10.18
N ASN A 308 -5.74 -0.45 11.12
CA ASN A 308 -5.62 0.51 12.22
C ASN A 308 -4.69 1.69 11.89
N ILE A 309 -4.11 1.72 10.69
CA ILE A 309 -3.26 2.82 10.24
C ILE A 309 -4.16 3.92 9.70
N THR A 310 -4.13 5.07 10.36
CA THR A 310 -4.85 6.26 9.92
C THR A 310 -4.18 6.87 8.68
N THR A 311 -4.94 7.51 7.81
CA THR A 311 -4.46 8.01 6.50
C THR A 311 -3.34 9.05 6.62
N ASP A 312 -3.30 9.83 7.71
CA ASP A 312 -2.22 10.78 8.04
C ASP A 312 -0.88 10.08 8.35
N ARG A 313 -0.94 8.79 8.72
CA ARG A 313 0.23 7.95 9.02
C ARG A 313 0.61 7.01 7.89
N ILE A 314 -0.03 7.16 6.73
CA ILE A 314 0.35 6.52 5.48
C ILE A 314 1.10 7.57 4.67
N GLN A 315 2.41 7.43 4.62
CA GLN A 315 3.30 8.38 3.94
C GLN A 315 3.71 7.81 2.59
N PHE A 316 3.74 8.67 1.59
CA PHE A 316 4.23 8.38 0.24
C PHE A 316 5.45 9.24 -0.02
N LEU A 317 6.54 8.60 -0.46
CA LEU A 317 7.83 9.21 -0.71
C LEU A 317 8.37 8.73 -2.05
N THR A 318 9.24 9.53 -2.63
CA THR A 318 10.14 9.08 -3.70
C THR A 318 11.54 8.97 -3.11
N VAL A 319 12.31 7.95 -3.52
CA VAL A 319 13.72 7.88 -3.12
C VAL A 319 14.43 9.20 -3.42
N PRO A 320 15.26 9.75 -2.50
CA PRO A 320 16.04 10.95 -2.76
C PRO A 320 16.87 10.78 -4.03
N ARG A 321 16.59 11.59 -5.05
CA ARG A 321 17.13 11.42 -6.40
C ARG A 321 17.35 12.75 -7.11
N GLU A 322 18.29 12.75 -8.03
CA GLU A 322 18.66 13.87 -8.89
C GLU A 322 18.96 13.34 -10.31
N ALA A 323 19.13 14.25 -11.26
CA ALA A 323 19.51 13.87 -12.62
C ALA A 323 20.86 13.15 -12.63
N TYR A 324 20.96 12.05 -13.38
CA TYR A 324 22.17 11.28 -13.52
C TYR A 324 23.26 12.10 -14.24
N VAL A 325 24.46 12.15 -13.67
CA VAL A 325 25.54 13.05 -14.14
C VAL A 325 25.93 12.83 -15.60
N TYR A 326 25.77 11.62 -16.12
CA TYR A 326 26.10 11.31 -17.52
C TYR A 326 24.89 11.36 -18.47
N ASN A 327 23.67 11.51 -17.95
CA ASN A 327 22.45 11.63 -18.77
C ASN A 327 21.32 12.28 -17.96
N ALA A 328 21.00 13.53 -18.28
CA ALA A 328 19.96 14.28 -17.58
C ALA A 328 18.54 13.67 -17.70
N ASN A 329 18.31 12.75 -18.64
CA ASN A 329 17.05 12.01 -18.78
C ASN A 329 17.00 10.72 -17.94
N ARG A 330 17.92 10.55 -16.98
CA ARG A 330 18.00 9.42 -16.05
C ARG A 330 18.15 9.96 -14.63
N ASP A 331 17.86 9.12 -13.64
CA ASP A 331 17.98 9.48 -12.24
C ASP A 331 19.15 8.76 -11.57
N GLN A 332 19.74 9.38 -10.55
CA GLN A 332 20.65 8.76 -9.60
C GLN A 332 20.24 9.08 -8.17
N LEU A 333 20.61 8.23 -7.21
CA LEU A 333 20.32 8.48 -5.80
C LEU A 333 21.16 9.64 -5.27
N VAL A 334 20.53 10.53 -4.51
CA VAL A 334 21.21 11.59 -3.77
C VAL A 334 21.73 11.01 -2.45
N GLN A 335 23.05 10.95 -2.32
CA GLN A 335 23.70 10.49 -1.10
C GLN A 335 24.19 11.68 -0.24
N PRO A 336 24.14 11.59 1.10
CA PRO A 336 23.76 10.43 1.91
C PRO A 336 22.25 10.31 2.20
N ALA A 337 21.41 11.18 1.62
CA ALA A 337 19.99 11.26 1.92
C ALA A 337 19.25 9.93 1.67
N ALA A 338 19.53 9.26 0.54
CA ALA A 338 18.94 7.96 0.22
C ALA A 338 19.33 6.89 1.25
N ASN A 339 20.62 6.78 1.61
CA ASN A 339 21.05 5.82 2.63
C ASN A 339 20.39 6.10 4.00
N ARG A 340 20.26 7.37 4.39
CA ARG A 340 19.54 7.74 5.62
C ARG A 340 18.08 7.29 5.60
N LEU A 341 17.38 7.43 4.47
CA LEU A 341 16.02 6.91 4.32
C LEU A 341 15.98 5.39 4.51
N PHE A 342 16.85 4.66 3.81
CA PHE A 342 16.88 3.21 3.86
C PHE A 342 17.24 2.67 5.25
N ASP A 343 18.19 3.30 5.93
CA ASP A 343 18.58 2.91 7.30
C ASP A 343 17.44 3.15 8.30
N ARG A 344 16.63 4.20 8.13
CA ARG A 344 15.44 4.43 8.97
C ARG A 344 14.42 3.32 8.77
N LEU A 345 14.10 2.97 7.52
CA LEU A 345 13.14 1.91 7.21
C LEU A 345 13.64 0.54 7.67
N ARG A 346 14.92 0.23 7.47
CA ARG A 346 15.53 -1.04 7.91
C ARG A 346 15.45 -1.21 9.42
N ALA A 347 15.56 -0.11 10.17
CA ALA A 347 15.50 -0.08 11.63
C ALA A 347 14.10 0.22 12.20
N ASP A 348 13.04 0.18 11.38
CA ASP A 348 11.65 0.51 11.76
C ASP A 348 11.54 1.84 12.53
N LYS A 349 12.27 2.86 12.06
CA LYS A 349 12.26 4.20 12.66
C LYS A 349 11.31 5.13 11.89
N PRO A 350 10.59 6.04 12.58
CA PRO A 350 9.65 6.95 11.93
C PRO A 350 10.27 7.75 10.78
N VAL A 351 9.49 8.02 9.75
CA VAL A 351 9.86 8.96 8.67
C VAL A 351 8.93 10.17 8.76
N VAL A 352 9.43 11.36 8.41
CA VAL A 352 8.63 12.59 8.35
C VAL A 352 8.66 13.11 6.93
N VAL A 353 7.50 13.45 6.38
CA VAL A 353 7.36 13.96 5.02
C VAL A 353 6.99 15.44 5.02
N THR A 354 7.56 16.19 4.09
CA THR A 354 7.12 17.56 3.77
C THR A 354 6.93 17.72 2.26
N LYS A 355 6.07 18.67 1.88
CA LYS A 355 5.86 19.03 0.48
C LYS A 355 7.10 19.69 -0.14
N GLU A 356 7.89 20.40 0.67
CA GLU A 356 9.12 21.05 0.21
C GLU A 356 10.36 20.21 0.52
N THR A 357 11.34 20.23 -0.39
CA THR A 357 12.67 19.67 -0.13
C THR A 357 13.32 20.46 1.02
N PRO A 358 13.62 19.84 2.18
CA PRO A 358 14.24 20.55 3.29
C PRO A 358 15.60 21.10 2.88
N ALA A 359 15.95 22.27 3.40
CA ALA A 359 17.19 22.99 3.08
C ALA A 359 18.45 22.11 3.21
N ALA A 360 18.47 21.14 4.13
CA ALA A 360 19.57 20.20 4.30
C ALA A 360 19.84 19.26 3.10
N ALA A 361 18.91 19.16 2.14
CA ALA A 361 19.11 18.43 0.88
C ALA A 361 19.55 19.34 -0.28
N ARG A 362 19.52 20.67 -0.12
CA ARG A 362 20.22 21.61 -0.98
C ARG A 362 21.58 21.83 -0.32
N GLY A 363 22.67 21.39 -0.95
CA GLY A 363 24.02 21.64 -0.42
C GLY A 363 24.37 23.13 -0.46
N GLU A 364 23.72 23.96 0.35
CA GLU A 364 24.06 25.37 0.51
C GLU A 364 25.21 25.48 1.51
N ASN A 365 26.40 25.77 0.97
CA ASN A 365 27.49 26.35 1.73
C ASN A 365 26.98 27.67 2.32
N GLU A 366 26.72 27.69 3.63
CA GLU A 366 26.64 28.94 4.37
C GLU A 366 27.92 29.75 4.12
N PRO A 367 27.83 31.01 3.66
CA PRO A 367 28.99 31.86 3.56
C PRO A 367 29.51 32.11 4.97
N TYR A 368 30.80 31.89 5.16
CA TYR A 368 31.55 32.32 6.34
C TYR A 368 31.30 33.82 6.58
N GLY A 369 30.37 34.11 7.48
CA GLY A 369 30.12 35.47 7.96
C GLY A 369 31.34 35.93 8.74
N SER A 370 32.11 36.85 8.15
CA SER A 370 33.18 37.57 8.83
C SER A 370 32.58 38.39 9.97
N GLY A 371 32.58 37.83 11.18
CA GLY A 371 32.43 38.58 12.41
C GLY A 371 33.73 39.29 12.70
N THR A 372 33.86 40.53 12.23
CA THR A 372 34.94 41.45 12.60
C THR A 372 34.93 41.62 14.12
N SER A 373 36.02 41.17 14.75
CA SER A 373 36.37 41.46 16.13
C SER A 373 36.75 42.94 16.27
N ASP A 374 36.04 43.66 17.12
CA ASP A 374 36.51 44.90 17.75
C ASP A 374 36.16 44.74 19.25
N GLY A 375 37.10 44.27 20.07
CA GLY A 375 38.07 45.12 20.77
C GLY A 375 37.42 45.58 22.10
N THR A 376 37.69 44.97 23.25
CA THR A 376 38.82 45.38 24.09
C THR A 376 39.06 44.38 25.23
N VAL A 377 40.32 43.95 25.35
CA VAL A 377 40.87 43.24 26.52
C VAL A 377 41.33 44.29 27.53
N THR A 378 40.91 44.17 28.79
CA THR A 378 41.59 44.81 29.93
C THR A 378 42.04 43.73 30.91
N TYR A 379 43.35 43.69 31.14
CA TYR A 379 44.01 42.89 32.17
C TYR A 379 43.81 43.57 33.54
N GLY A 380 43.49 42.78 34.56
CA GLY A 380 43.47 43.18 35.97
C GLY A 380 43.92 42.02 36.85
N ASP A 381 45.01 42.26 37.56
CA ASP A 381 45.85 41.34 38.32
C ASP A 381 45.31 41.03 39.74
N GLU A 382 45.93 40.04 40.37
CA GLU A 382 45.77 39.38 41.67
C GLU A 382 45.22 40.16 42.91
N SER A 383 44.47 39.47 43.79
CA SER A 383 44.79 39.24 45.22
C SER A 383 43.57 38.81 46.10
N GLY A 384 43.79 37.85 47.03
CA GLY A 384 43.25 37.92 48.41
C GLY A 384 42.07 37.03 48.88
N GLU A 385 42.41 35.85 49.43
CA GLU A 385 41.91 35.19 50.66
C GLU A 385 40.44 34.78 50.97
N GLN A 386 40.31 33.45 51.22
CA GLN A 386 39.66 32.71 52.33
C GLN A 386 38.12 32.62 52.51
N GLY A 387 37.61 31.38 52.50
CA GLY A 387 36.40 30.96 53.22
C GLY A 387 35.67 29.73 52.64
N ALA A 388 35.56 28.66 53.44
CA ALA A 388 34.96 27.32 53.19
C ALA A 388 33.49 27.33 52.68
N VAL A 389 32.84 26.27 52.16
CA VAL A 389 32.68 24.85 52.55
C VAL A 389 32.07 24.10 51.34
N GLY A 390 32.39 22.81 51.15
CA GLY A 390 31.99 22.01 49.98
C GLY A 390 30.54 21.48 49.94
N ALA A 391 30.11 21.14 48.71
CA ALA A 391 29.07 20.16 48.39
C ALA A 391 29.28 19.66 46.94
N PRO A 392 28.97 18.39 46.61
CA PRO A 392 29.49 17.72 45.42
C PRO A 392 28.72 18.05 44.15
N VAL A 393 29.47 17.97 43.04
CA VAL A 393 29.06 18.06 41.64
C VAL A 393 27.95 17.03 41.35
N GLY A 394 26.73 17.53 41.13
CA GLY A 394 25.68 16.79 40.45
C GLY A 394 25.91 16.85 38.95
N THR A 395 26.36 15.74 38.35
CA THR A 395 26.35 15.54 36.92
C THR A 395 24.90 15.63 36.43
N ARG A 396 24.52 16.79 35.91
CA ARG A 396 23.28 16.96 35.16
C ARG A 396 23.49 16.23 33.84
N GLU A 397 23.01 15.00 33.79
CA GLU A 397 22.86 14.22 32.57
C GLU A 397 22.11 15.10 31.56
N VAL A 398 22.85 15.61 30.57
CA VAL A 398 22.26 16.30 29.43
C VAL A 398 21.57 15.20 28.64
N VAL A 399 20.30 14.97 28.97
CA VAL A 399 19.37 14.23 28.13
C VAL A 399 19.30 15.02 26.83
N GLY A 400 20.11 14.61 25.85
CA GLY A 400 20.08 15.19 24.52
C GLY A 400 18.68 15.04 23.97
N ASP A 401 18.07 16.17 23.59
CA ASP A 401 16.82 16.15 22.83
C ASP A 401 16.97 15.18 21.64
N PRO A 402 15.98 14.29 21.39
CA PRO A 402 16.04 13.41 20.25
C PRO A 402 16.15 14.28 18.99
N THR A 403 17.25 14.12 18.25
CA THR A 403 17.44 14.82 16.98
C THR A 403 16.18 14.63 16.13
N PRO A 404 15.56 15.73 15.63
CA PRO A 404 14.32 15.62 14.88
C PRO A 404 14.51 14.67 13.69
N ALA A 405 13.50 13.84 13.43
CA ALA A 405 13.56 12.89 12.33
C ALA A 405 13.85 13.63 11.02
N PRO A 406 14.75 13.11 10.16
CA PRO A 406 15.03 13.74 8.88
C PRO A 406 13.77 13.81 8.04
N THR A 407 13.61 14.93 7.35
CA THR A 407 12.46 15.22 6.52
C THR A 407 12.73 14.81 5.07
N PHE A 408 11.74 14.24 4.39
CA PHE A 408 11.83 13.85 2.98
C PHE A 408 10.67 14.42 2.15
N ARG A 409 10.91 14.63 0.85
CA ARG A 409 9.88 15.14 -0.08
C ARG A 409 8.82 14.07 -0.33
N GLY A 410 7.56 14.37 -0.04
CA GLY A 410 6.43 13.50 -0.38
C GLY A 410 5.10 13.96 0.22
N ASN A 411 4.14 13.04 0.29
CA ASN A 411 2.75 13.32 0.64
C ASN A 411 2.19 12.28 1.63
N THR A 412 1.05 12.59 2.25
CA THR A 412 0.30 11.67 3.13
C THR A 412 -1.03 11.28 2.47
N ALA A 413 -1.62 10.14 2.85
CA ALA A 413 -2.89 9.68 2.26
C ALA A 413 -4.11 10.53 2.65
N ASP A 414 -3.99 11.37 3.68
CA ASP A 414 -5.02 12.31 4.12
C ASP A 414 -5.04 13.63 3.34
N GLN A 415 -4.07 13.86 2.44
CA GLN A 415 -4.06 15.07 1.63
C GLN A 415 -5.24 15.08 0.68
N ASP A 416 -6.26 15.83 1.09
CA ASP A 416 -7.42 16.13 0.29
C ASP A 416 -6.96 16.79 -1.01
N ALA A 417 -7.23 16.14 -2.14
CA ALA A 417 -6.79 16.62 -3.44
C ALA A 417 -7.38 18.00 -3.79
N CYS A 418 -8.40 18.47 -3.05
CA CYS A 418 -9.21 19.65 -3.37
C CYS A 418 -9.00 20.87 -2.45
N ARG A 419 -7.98 20.93 -1.59
CA ARG A 419 -7.79 22.04 -0.64
C ARG A 419 -6.66 22.99 -0.99
#